data_AF-A0A1I8C865-F1
#
_entry.id   AF-A0A1I8C865-F1
#
_cell.length_a   1.000
_cell.length_b   1.000
_cell.length_c   1.000
_cell.angle_alpha   90.00
_cell.angle_beta   90.00
_cell.angle_gamma   90.00
#
_symmetry.space_group_name_H-M   'P 1'
#
loop_
_entity.id
_entity.type
_entity.pdbx_description
1 polymer ?
#
loop_
_entity_poly.entity_id
_entity_poly.type
_entity_poly.pdbx_seq_one_letter_code
_entity_poly.pdbx_strand_id
1 'polypeptide(L)'
;MFGEKEEVTKEHTSVSHAYLRANFLQKFALKLASSNKKKDESLDLLQRRINKELREISFTNKVFLNTDIKRSICKNKKCFNTLVEDNFEIKKKTNKKHQSFIERTCKKCDHVVRYKLKKNKK
;
A
#
# COMPACT_ATOMS: atom_id res chain seq x y z
N MET A 1 -29.40 37.15 -2.25
CA MET A 1 -28.52 36.68 -1.16
C MET A 1 -28.17 35.23 -1.43
N PHE A 2 -26.87 34.92 -1.43
CA PHE A 2 -26.28 33.67 -1.91
C PHE A 2 -26.46 32.56 -0.88
N GLY A 3 -27.27 31.54 -1.19
CA GLY A 3 -27.68 30.51 -0.22
C GLY A 3 -27.19 29.08 -0.45
N GLU A 4 -26.45 28.76 -1.52
CA GLU A 4 -26.23 27.33 -1.89
C GLU A 4 -24.83 27.01 -2.47
N LYS A 5 -23.73 27.52 -1.88
CA LYS A 5 -22.37 27.22 -2.39
C LYS A 5 -21.34 26.69 -1.37
N GLU A 6 -21.70 26.44 -0.11
CA GLU A 6 -20.69 26.11 0.91
C GLU A 6 -20.49 24.62 1.22
N GLU A 7 -21.39 23.71 0.80
CA GLU A 7 -21.22 22.28 1.11
C GLU A 7 -20.34 21.54 0.08
N VAL A 8 -20.36 21.97 -1.18
CA VAL A 8 -19.60 21.30 -2.26
C VAL A 8 -18.08 21.49 -2.11
N THR A 9 -17.59 22.50 -1.38
CA THR A 9 -16.14 22.79 -1.28
C THR A 9 -15.43 22.03 -0.14
N LYS A 10 -16.13 21.66 0.94
CA LYS A 10 -15.52 21.00 2.12
C LYS A 10 -15.21 19.52 1.89
N GLU A 11 -16.05 18.80 1.15
CA GLU A 11 -15.79 17.39 0.83
C GLU A 11 -14.63 17.23 -0.17
N HIS A 12 -14.57 18.07 -1.21
CA HIS A 12 -13.50 18.00 -2.21
C HIS A 12 -12.11 18.36 -1.65
N THR A 13 -12.04 19.28 -0.68
CA THR A 13 -10.79 19.65 0.01
C THR A 13 -10.33 18.57 1.00
N SER A 14 -11.26 17.87 1.68
CA SER A 14 -10.90 16.79 2.61
C SER A 14 -10.34 15.54 1.91
N VAL A 15 -10.92 15.15 0.77
CA VAL A 15 -10.46 13.98 -0.02
C VAL A 15 -9.09 14.25 -0.66
N SER A 16 -8.87 15.46 -1.19
CA SER A 16 -7.58 15.86 -1.77
C SER A 16 -6.47 15.92 -0.72
N HIS A 17 -6.77 16.43 0.49
CA HIS A 17 -5.82 16.43 1.59
C HIS A 17 -5.48 15.01 2.08
N ALA A 18 -6.48 14.12 2.18
CA ALA A 18 -6.27 12.73 2.55
C ALA A 18 -5.40 11.97 1.51
N TYR A 19 -5.57 12.27 0.22
CA TYR A 19 -4.70 11.74 -0.84
C TYR A 19 -3.25 12.22 -0.71
N LEU A 20 -3.02 13.51 -0.47
CA LEU A 20 -1.68 14.07 -0.26
C LEU A 20 -1.00 13.45 0.97
N ARG A 21 -1.73 13.36 2.09
CA ARG A 21 -1.25 12.71 3.32
C ARG A 21 -0.85 11.26 3.06
N ALA A 22 -1.68 10.51 2.33
CA ALA A 22 -1.37 9.12 2.04
C ALA A 22 -0.14 8.96 1.11
N ASN A 23 0.03 9.82 0.13
CA ASN A 23 1.23 9.81 -0.70
C ASN A 23 2.49 10.15 0.10
N PHE A 24 2.40 11.14 0.99
CA PHE A 24 3.51 11.51 1.86
C PHE A 24 3.92 10.35 2.78
N LEU A 25 2.94 9.78 3.50
CA LEU A 25 3.18 8.66 4.41
C LEU A 25 3.76 7.43 3.70
N GLN A 26 3.33 7.13 2.48
CA GLN A 26 3.89 6.04 1.70
C GLN A 26 5.36 6.29 1.34
N LYS A 27 5.70 7.46 0.81
CA LYS A 27 7.08 7.81 0.48
C LYS A 27 7.98 7.75 1.72
N PHE A 28 7.47 8.23 2.85
CA PHE A 28 8.19 8.19 4.11
C PHE A 28 8.40 6.75 4.61
N ALA A 29 7.38 5.89 4.57
CA ALA A 29 7.48 4.48 4.93
C ALA A 29 8.46 3.72 4.03
N LEU A 30 8.50 4.01 2.73
CA LEU A 30 9.49 3.45 1.80
C LEU A 30 10.90 3.90 2.15
N LYS A 31 11.09 5.20 2.40
CA LYS A 31 12.40 5.74 2.78
C LYS A 31 12.91 5.11 4.07
N LEU A 32 12.06 4.99 5.09
CA LEU A 32 12.40 4.32 6.35
C LEU A 32 12.81 2.86 6.11
N ALA A 33 12.01 2.11 5.36
CA ALA A 33 12.29 0.71 5.06
C ALA A 33 13.62 0.52 4.31
N SER A 34 13.88 1.35 3.29
CA SER A 34 15.12 1.30 2.50
C SER A 34 16.35 1.80 3.27
N SER A 35 16.17 2.75 4.20
CA SER A 35 17.25 3.27 5.04
C SER A 35 17.57 2.37 6.24
N ASN A 36 16.67 1.45 6.61
CA ASN A 36 16.84 0.55 7.75
C ASN A 36 17.77 -0.64 7.46
N LYS A 37 18.98 -0.37 6.95
CA LYS A 37 20.00 -1.39 6.65
C LYS A 37 20.44 -2.19 7.87
N LYS A 38 20.42 -1.55 9.05
CA LYS A 38 20.82 -2.14 10.33
C LYS A 38 19.74 -2.99 11.00
N LYS A 39 18.56 -3.14 10.38
CA LYS A 39 17.40 -3.84 10.94
C LYS A 39 17.03 -3.35 12.36
N ASP A 40 17.08 -2.04 12.54
CA ASP A 40 16.60 -1.39 13.76
C ASP A 40 15.10 -1.68 13.92
N GLU A 41 14.75 -2.29 15.05
CA GLU A 41 13.39 -2.67 15.38
C GLU A 41 12.47 -1.46 15.54
N SER A 42 12.98 -0.34 16.06
CA SER A 42 12.22 0.89 16.28
C SER A 42 11.76 1.49 14.95
N LEU A 43 12.66 1.52 13.96
CA LEU A 43 12.33 1.99 12.61
C LEU A 43 11.34 1.06 11.91
N ASP A 44 11.45 -0.26 12.12
CA ASP A 44 10.48 -1.23 11.59
C ASP A 44 9.09 -1.04 12.20
N LEU A 45 8.99 -0.86 13.52
CA LEU A 45 7.73 -0.59 14.21
C LEU A 45 7.09 0.72 13.73
N LEU A 46 7.88 1.79 13.59
CA LEU A 46 7.42 3.07 13.06
C LEU A 46 6.86 2.92 11.64
N GLN A 47 7.60 2.25 10.77
CA GLN A 47 7.19 1.99 9.39
C GLN A 47 5.89 1.17 9.33
N ARG A 48 5.73 0.15 10.19
CA ARG A 48 4.48 -0.63 10.29
C ARG A 48 3.31 0.22 10.80
N ARG A 49 3.55 1.14 11.74
CA ARG A 49 2.54 2.07 12.24
C ARG A 49 2.04 2.99 11.13
N ILE A 50 2.96 3.55 10.33
CA ILE A 50 2.63 4.40 9.17
C ILE A 50 1.78 3.62 8.15
N ASN A 51 2.13 2.36 7.87
CA ASN A 51 1.34 1.53 6.96
C ASN A 51 -0.06 1.20 7.47
N LYS A 52 -0.22 1.07 8.79
CA LYS A 52 -1.55 0.90 9.41
C LYS A 52 -2.38 2.17 9.24
N GLU A 53 -1.79 3.33 9.49
CA GLU A 53 -2.44 4.64 9.30
C GLU A 53 -2.84 4.88 7.84
N LEU A 54 -1.97 4.55 6.88
CA LEU A 54 -2.27 4.60 5.45
C LEU A 54 -3.53 3.81 5.09
N ARG A 55 -3.66 2.62 5.68
CA ARG A 55 -4.83 1.78 5.49
C ARG A 55 -6.08 2.44 6.06
N GLU A 56 -6.00 2.97 7.28
CA GLU A 56 -7.11 3.68 7.92
C GLU A 56 -7.55 4.90 7.09
N ILE A 57 -6.61 5.73 6.61
CA ILE A 57 -6.90 6.87 5.73
C ILE A 57 -7.64 6.42 4.47
N SER A 58 -7.20 5.32 3.83
CA SER A 58 -7.84 4.79 2.62
C SER A 58 -9.26 4.29 2.88
N PHE A 59 -9.50 3.60 4.00
CA PHE A 59 -10.82 3.08 4.33
C PHE A 59 -11.78 4.17 4.81
N THR A 60 -11.35 5.04 5.73
CA THR A 60 -12.20 6.08 6.33
C THR A 60 -12.56 7.17 5.33
N ASN A 61 -11.60 7.65 4.54
CA ASN A 61 -11.85 8.75 3.60
C ASN A 61 -12.27 8.26 2.20
N LYS A 62 -12.50 6.94 2.02
CA LYS A 62 -12.76 6.30 0.72
C LYS A 62 -11.74 6.69 -0.37
N VAL A 63 -10.51 7.02 0.03
CA VAL A 63 -9.44 7.42 -0.89
C VAL A 63 -8.89 6.18 -1.58
N PHE A 64 -8.98 6.17 -2.90
CA PHE A 64 -8.34 5.15 -3.72
C PHE A 64 -6.84 5.40 -3.78
N LEU A 65 -6.08 4.74 -2.89
CA LEU A 65 -4.62 4.74 -3.01
C LEU A 65 -4.20 4.09 -4.34
N ASN A 66 -3.15 4.64 -4.93
CA ASN A 66 -2.50 4.10 -6.12
C ASN A 66 -2.16 2.61 -5.89
N THR A 67 -2.34 1.79 -6.93
CA THR A 67 -2.06 0.35 -6.88
C THR A 67 -0.63 0.04 -6.47
N ASP A 68 0.35 0.88 -6.80
CA ASP A 68 1.75 0.65 -6.45
C ASP A 68 1.97 0.80 -4.95
N ILE A 69 1.33 1.79 -4.33
CA ILE A 69 1.25 1.99 -2.86
C ILE A 69 0.66 0.75 -2.19
N LYS A 70 -0.49 0.28 -2.71
CA LYS A 70 -1.17 -0.89 -2.15
C LYS A 70 -0.35 -2.16 -2.29
N ARG A 71 0.49 -2.26 -3.33
CA ARG A 71 1.35 -3.41 -3.60
C ARG A 71 2.65 -3.38 -2.83
N SER A 72 3.10 -2.22 -2.36
CA SER A 72 4.31 -2.07 -1.53
C SER A 72 4.06 -2.31 -0.04
N ILE A 73 2.84 -2.69 0.37
CA ILE A 73 2.50 -2.97 1.77
C ILE A 73 2.03 -4.41 1.92
N CYS A 74 2.51 -5.11 2.95
CA CYS A 74 2.04 -6.43 3.30
C CYS A 74 0.56 -6.38 3.73
N LYS A 75 -0.29 -7.18 3.08
CA LYS A 75 -1.74 -7.20 3.32
C LYS A 75 -2.14 -7.92 4.63
N ASN A 76 -1.21 -8.64 5.25
CA ASN A 76 -1.44 -9.27 6.54
C ASN A 76 -1.66 -8.19 7.62
N LYS A 77 -2.85 -8.20 8.25
CA LYS A 77 -3.29 -7.24 9.29
C LYS A 77 -2.39 -7.22 10.52
N LYS A 78 -1.62 -8.28 10.78
CA LYS A 78 -0.64 -8.31 11.88
C LYS A 78 0.73 -7.77 11.46
N CYS A 79 1.06 -7.82 10.18
CA CYS A 79 2.39 -7.50 9.67
C CYS A 79 2.50 -6.03 9.26
N PHE A 80 1.72 -5.57 8.28
CA PHE A 80 1.83 -4.21 7.72
C PHE A 80 3.26 -3.79 7.32
N ASN A 81 4.14 -4.73 7.00
CA ASN A 81 5.49 -4.39 6.62
C ASN A 81 5.53 -3.76 5.21
N THR A 82 6.40 -2.77 5.00
CA THR A 82 6.70 -2.22 3.68
C THR A 82 7.54 -3.23 2.94
N LEU A 83 7.11 -3.59 1.73
CA LEU A 83 7.76 -4.58 0.89
C LEU A 83 8.83 -3.88 0.04
N VAL A 84 10.09 -3.97 0.48
CA VAL A 84 11.30 -3.54 -0.24
C VAL A 84 12.14 -4.76 -0.65
N GLU A 85 13.03 -4.62 -1.63
CA GLU A 85 13.66 -5.74 -2.36
C GLU A 85 14.17 -6.89 -1.46
N ASP A 86 14.72 -6.57 -0.30
CA ASP A 86 15.30 -7.56 0.60
C ASP A 86 14.26 -8.38 1.38
N ASN A 87 13.04 -7.87 1.57
CA ASN A 87 12.06 -8.40 2.52
C ASN A 87 10.79 -9.00 1.88
N PHE A 88 10.77 -9.13 0.55
CA PHE A 88 9.77 -9.91 -0.18
C PHE A 88 10.39 -10.78 -1.26
N GLU A 89 9.62 -11.77 -1.72
CA GLU A 89 9.97 -12.61 -2.85
C GLU A 89 8.91 -12.46 -3.95
N ILE A 90 9.32 -12.50 -5.21
CA ILE A 90 8.40 -12.53 -6.37
C ILE A 90 8.59 -13.84 -7.12
N LYS A 91 7.50 -14.57 -7.33
CA LYS A 91 7.47 -15.78 -8.16
C LYS A 91 6.40 -15.65 -9.24
N LYS A 92 6.75 -15.98 -10.49
CA LYS A 92 5.78 -16.18 -11.56
C LYS A 92 5.29 -17.62 -11.52
N LYS A 93 3.98 -17.82 -11.47
CA LYS A 93 3.35 -19.15 -11.49
C LYS A 93 2.20 -19.20 -12.48
N THR A 94 1.90 -20.40 -12.95
CA THR A 94 0.76 -20.69 -13.82
C THR A 94 -0.06 -21.80 -13.18
N ASN A 95 -1.40 -21.65 -13.15
CA ASN A 95 -2.28 -22.68 -12.58
C ASN A 95 -2.67 -23.72 -13.63
N LYS A 96 -3.37 -24.77 -13.19
CA LYS A 96 -3.95 -25.80 -14.06
C LYS A 96 -4.90 -25.27 -15.14
N LYS A 97 -5.42 -24.04 -14.99
CA LYS A 97 -6.30 -23.36 -15.97
C LYS A 97 -5.50 -22.47 -16.95
N HIS A 98 -4.18 -22.65 -17.06
CA HIS A 98 -3.27 -21.82 -17.87
C HIS A 98 -3.36 -20.32 -17.59
N GLN A 99 -3.74 -19.92 -16.38
CA GLN A 99 -3.73 -18.52 -15.95
C GLN A 99 -2.40 -18.24 -15.24
N SER A 100 -1.66 -17.25 -15.75
CA SER A 100 -0.42 -16.80 -15.13
C SER A 100 -0.69 -15.75 -14.06
N PHE A 101 0.07 -15.81 -12.98
CA PHE A 101 0.01 -14.86 -11.87
C PHE A 101 1.41 -14.59 -11.31
N ILE A 102 1.55 -13.40 -10.73
CA ILE A 102 2.68 -13.01 -9.90
C ILE A 102 2.28 -13.27 -8.44
N GLU A 103 3.01 -14.15 -7.76
CA GLU A 103 2.97 -14.27 -6.31
C GLU A 103 4.00 -13.34 -5.70
N ARG A 104 3.58 -12.50 -4.74
CA ARG A 104 4.48 -11.77 -3.85
C ARG A 104 4.37 -12.36 -2.45
N THR A 105 5.48 -12.77 -1.88
CA THR A 105 5.54 -13.34 -0.53
C THR A 105 6.30 -12.39 0.40
N CYS A 106 5.72 -12.05 1.55
CA CYS A 106 6.41 -11.26 2.57
C CYS A 106 7.34 -12.18 3.38
N LYS A 107 8.65 -11.97 3.36
CA LYS A 107 9.62 -12.82 4.09
C LYS A 107 9.53 -12.70 5.62
N LYS A 108 8.82 -11.67 6.13
CA LYS A 108 8.66 -11.45 7.57
C LYS A 108 7.52 -12.26 8.20
N CYS A 109 6.50 -12.63 7.41
CA CYS A 109 5.30 -13.29 7.95
C CYS A 109 4.72 -14.35 7.00
N ASP A 110 5.45 -14.69 5.94
CA ASP A 110 5.13 -15.66 4.89
C ASP A 110 3.78 -15.45 4.18
N HIS A 111 3.18 -14.27 4.34
CA HIS A 111 1.92 -13.95 3.69
C HIS A 111 2.11 -13.78 2.18
N VAL A 112 1.33 -14.54 1.41
CA VAL A 112 1.38 -14.56 -0.05
C VAL A 112 0.20 -13.78 -0.64
N VAL A 113 0.49 -12.89 -1.58
CA VAL A 113 -0.53 -12.19 -2.38
C VAL A 113 -0.33 -12.53 -3.85
N ARG A 114 -1.42 -12.92 -4.53
CA ARG A 114 -1.42 -13.27 -5.95
C ARG A 114 -2.00 -12.15 -6.80
N TYR A 115 -1.32 -11.81 -7.89
CA TYR A 115 -1.77 -10.84 -8.89
C TYR A 115 -1.89 -11.53 -10.24
N LYS A 116 -3.11 -11.65 -10.77
CA LYS A 116 -3.35 -12.26 -12.07
C LYS A 116 -2.74 -11.41 -13.18
N LEU A 117 -1.96 -12.03 -14.05
CA LEU A 117 -1.48 -11.40 -15.27
C LEU A 117 -2.59 -11.46 -16.31
N LYS A 118 -3.05 -10.30 -16.79
CA LYS A 118 -3.96 -10.27 -17.94
C LYS A 118 -3.17 -10.76 -19.16
N LYS A 119 -3.77 -11.63 -19.97
CA LYS A 119 -3.25 -11.87 -21.33
C LYS A 119 -3.40 -10.54 -22.07
N ASN A 120 -2.30 -10.00 -22.59
CA ASN A 120 -2.41 -8.92 -23.57
C ASN A 120 -3.22 -9.49 -24.73
N LYS A 121 -4.41 -8.94 -24.99
CA LYS A 121 -5.08 -9.18 -26.27
C LYS A 121 -4.18 -8.54 -27.32
N LYS A 122 -3.46 -9.36 -28.09
CA LYS A 122 -2.88 -8.95 -29.35
C LYS A 122 -3.99 -8.91 -30.38
#